data_AF-A0A0D1VAB2-F1
#
_entry.id   AF-A0A0D1VAB2-F1
#
_cell.length_a   1.000
_cell.length_b   1.000
_cell.length_c   1.000
_cell.angle_alpha   90.00
_cell.angle_beta   90.00
_cell.angle_gamma   90.00
#
_symmetry.space_group_name_H-M   'P 1'
#
loop_
_entity.id
_entity.type
_entity.pdbx_description
1 polymer ?
#
loop_
_entity_poly.entity_id
_entity_poly.type
_entity_poly.pdbx_seq_one_letter_code
_entity_poly.pdbx_strand_id
1 'polypeptide(L)'
;MESIQGKFQLVNGSGKIAIENGEVIPLIAGKAIELLHPERGWVPAIYTGNGEAIHSIGTYQLESGETIKVHESPYAYAEEYTDDY
;
A
#
# COMPACT_ATOMS: atom_id res chain seq x y z
N MET A 1 6.89 -0.81 -16.08
CA MET A 1 6.52 -0.53 -14.69
C MET A 1 6.30 -1.87 -14.03
N GLU A 2 7.20 -2.25 -13.12
CA GLU A 2 7.04 -3.50 -12.38
C GLU A 2 6.07 -3.24 -11.23
N SER A 3 5.05 -4.10 -11.13
CA SER A 3 4.06 -4.04 -10.07
C SER A 3 4.17 -5.30 -9.25
N ILE A 4 4.31 -5.16 -7.95
CA ILE A 4 4.48 -6.28 -7.03
C ILE A 4 3.12 -6.62 -6.41
N GLN A 5 2.62 -7.82 -6.67
CA GLN A 5 1.37 -8.31 -6.10
C GLN A 5 1.65 -9.23 -4.92
N GLY A 6 0.89 -9.08 -3.85
CA GLY A 6 0.97 -10.00 -2.72
C GLY A 6 -0.14 -9.81 -1.70
N LYS A 7 0.01 -10.48 -0.57
CA LYS A 7 -0.94 -10.47 0.54
C LYS A 7 -0.58 -9.41 1.55
N PHE A 8 -1.52 -8.51 1.86
CA PHE A 8 -1.36 -7.52 2.90
C PHE A 8 -1.22 -8.19 4.27
N GLN A 9 -0.31 -7.67 5.09
CA GLN A 9 -0.11 -8.06 6.48
C GLN A 9 0.09 -6.80 7.31
N LEU A 10 -0.65 -6.69 8.42
CA LEU A 10 -0.43 -5.64 9.41
C LEU A 10 0.40 -6.21 10.56
N VAL A 11 1.63 -5.71 10.74
CA VAL A 11 2.55 -6.16 11.80
C VAL A 11 2.97 -4.96 12.61
N ASN A 12 2.56 -4.90 13.89
CA ASN A 12 2.90 -3.81 14.81
C ASN A 12 2.60 -2.41 14.24
N GLY A 13 1.44 -2.21 13.61
CA GLY A 13 1.04 -0.95 12.99
C GLY A 13 1.69 -0.65 11.63
N SER A 14 2.67 -1.46 11.22
CA SER A 14 3.33 -1.34 9.91
C SER A 14 2.70 -2.30 8.90
N GLY A 15 2.32 -1.76 7.75
CA GLY A 15 1.82 -2.55 6.63
C GLY A 15 2.96 -3.25 5.92
N LYS A 16 2.74 -4.50 5.51
CA LYS A 16 3.68 -5.31 4.74
C LYS A 16 2.93 -6.07 3.66
N ILE A 17 3.65 -6.49 2.64
CA ILE A 17 3.17 -7.39 1.58
C ILE A 17 4.00 -8.64 1.57
N ALA A 18 3.36 -9.79 1.75
CA ALA A 18 3.95 -11.09 1.49
C ALA A 18 3.72 -11.48 0.02
N ILE A 19 4.79 -11.62 -0.75
CA ILE A 19 4.72 -12.08 -2.15
C ILE A 19 4.89 -13.59 -2.23
N GLU A 20 4.54 -14.19 -3.38
CA GLU A 20 4.53 -15.66 -3.55
C GLU A 20 5.89 -16.33 -3.31
N ASN A 21 7.00 -15.61 -3.51
CA ASN A 21 8.35 -16.10 -3.22
C ASN A 21 8.70 -16.14 -1.71
N GLY A 22 7.74 -15.81 -0.83
CA GLY A 22 7.94 -15.74 0.62
C GLY A 22 8.67 -14.48 1.10
N GLU A 23 9.05 -13.60 0.17
CA GLU A 23 9.61 -12.30 0.49
C GLU A 23 8.52 -11.38 1.06
N VAL A 24 8.91 -10.55 2.03
CA VAL A 24 8.02 -9.62 2.71
C VAL A 24 8.53 -8.21 2.50
N ILE A 25 7.73 -7.40 1.81
CA ILE A 25 8.09 -6.03 1.44
C ILE A 25 7.32 -5.06 2.34
N PRO A 26 8.00 -4.10 2.99
CA PRO A 26 7.32 -3.08 3.77
C PRO A 26 6.51 -2.14 2.87
N LEU A 27 5.30 -1.79 3.32
CA LEU A 27 4.51 -0.72 2.71
C LEU A 27 4.85 0.61 3.34
N ILE A 28 5.15 1.58 2.48
CA ILE A 28 5.48 2.95 2.87
C ILE A 28 4.21 3.79 2.72
N ALA A 29 3.88 4.58 3.74
CA ALA A 29 2.78 5.54 3.65
C ALA A 29 3.02 6.54 2.51
N GLY A 30 1.96 6.93 1.81
CA GLY A 30 2.03 7.74 0.59
C GLY A 30 2.28 6.94 -0.70
N LYS A 31 2.53 5.63 -0.61
CA LYS A 31 2.75 4.79 -1.81
C LYS A 31 1.43 4.44 -2.50
N ALA A 32 1.43 4.55 -3.83
CA ALA A 32 0.32 4.12 -4.66
C ALA A 32 0.22 2.59 -4.71
N ILE A 33 -0.97 2.09 -4.40
CA ILE A 33 -1.33 0.66 -4.40
C ILE A 33 -2.61 0.45 -5.21
N GLU A 34 -2.90 -0.78 -5.57
CA GLU A 34 -4.22 -1.20 -6.06
C GLU A 34 -4.80 -2.25 -5.11
N LEU A 35 -6.07 -2.03 -4.77
CA LEU A 35 -6.88 -2.89 -3.93
C LEU A 35 -7.76 -3.77 -4.81
N LEU A 36 -7.88 -5.05 -4.49
CA LEU A 36 -8.81 -5.94 -5.20
C LEU A 36 -10.21 -5.86 -4.58
N HIS A 37 -11.04 -4.96 -5.09
CA HIS A 37 -12.43 -4.80 -4.65
C HIS A 37 -13.33 -5.89 -5.26
N PRO A 38 -14.23 -6.53 -4.48
CA PRO A 38 -15.04 -7.66 -4.95
C PRO A 38 -15.95 -7.31 -6.14
N GLU A 39 -16.51 -6.11 -6.17
CA GLU A 39 -17.45 -5.68 -7.23
C GLU A 39 -16.81 -4.91 -8.38
N ARG A 40 -15.60 -4.37 -8.18
CA ARG A 40 -14.98 -3.40 -9.09
C ARG A 40 -13.62 -3.84 -9.64
N GLY A 41 -13.10 -4.97 -9.15
CA GLY A 41 -11.76 -5.42 -9.49
C GLY A 41 -10.70 -4.52 -8.86
N TRP A 42 -9.63 -4.25 -9.61
CA TRP A 42 -8.51 -3.44 -9.12
C TRP A 42 -8.88 -1.96 -9.03
N VAL A 43 -8.80 -1.41 -7.82
CA VAL A 43 -9.09 -0.01 -7.51
C VAL A 43 -7.81 0.67 -7.04
N PRO A 44 -7.39 1.78 -7.66
CA PRO A 44 -6.21 2.51 -7.22
C PRO A 44 -6.45 3.21 -5.88
N ALA A 45 -5.48 3.12 -4.97
CA ALA A 45 -5.50 3.73 -3.65
C ALA A 45 -4.09 4.19 -3.24
N ILE A 46 -4.01 4.99 -2.18
CA ILE A 46 -2.77 5.44 -1.55
C ILE A 46 -2.73 4.86 -0.16
N TYR A 47 -1.72 4.06 0.15
CA TYR A 47 -1.54 3.51 1.50
C TYR A 47 -1.20 4.64 2.49
N THR A 48 -1.90 4.74 3.62
CA THR A 48 -1.68 5.82 4.59
C THR A 48 -0.96 5.38 5.86
N GLY A 49 -0.65 4.08 6.01
CA GLY A 49 -0.14 3.52 7.26
C GLY A 49 -1.24 2.84 8.07
N ASN A 50 -0.88 2.08 9.10
CA ASN A 50 -1.82 1.42 10.03
C ASN A 50 -2.90 0.53 9.38
N GLY A 51 -2.66 0.02 8.17
CA GLY A 51 -3.66 -0.75 7.44
C GLY A 51 -4.78 0.10 6.85
N GLU A 52 -4.56 1.38 6.60
CA GLU A 52 -5.50 2.24 5.90
C GLU A 52 -4.99 2.58 4.50
N ALA A 53 -5.92 2.73 3.56
CA ALA A 53 -5.64 3.21 2.21
C ALA A 53 -6.74 4.16 1.75
N ILE A 54 -6.37 5.30 1.18
CA ILE A 54 -7.31 6.29 0.65
C ILE A 54 -7.48 6.08 -0.85
N HIS A 55 -8.71 6.04 -1.32
CA HIS A 55 -9.02 6.05 -2.73
C HIS A 55 -10.10 7.08 -3.07
N SER A 56 -10.41 7.24 -4.35
CA SER A 56 -11.28 8.31 -4.85
C SER A 56 -12.71 8.32 -4.27
N ILE A 57 -13.17 7.22 -3.66
CA ILE A 57 -14.52 7.13 -3.09
C ILE A 57 -14.53 7.13 -1.55
N GLY A 58 -13.36 7.12 -0.90
CA GLY A 58 -13.25 7.13 0.55
C GLY A 58 -11.98 6.48 1.10
N THR A 59 -11.94 6.34 2.42
CA THR A 59 -10.91 5.58 3.13
C THR A 59 -11.32 4.11 3.22
N TYR A 60 -10.39 3.23 2.91
CA TYR A 60 -10.54 1.79 2.96
C TYR A 60 -9.64 1.22 4.04
N GLN A 61 -10.19 0.36 4.90
CA GLN A 61 -9.42 -0.38 5.89
C GLN A 61 -8.95 -1.70 5.26
N LEU A 62 -7.64 -1.86 5.15
CA LEU A 62 -6.99 -3.08 4.69
C LEU A 62 -7.05 -4.16 5.76
N GLU A 63 -7.53 -5.34 5.35
CA GLU A 63 -7.53 -6.54 6.16
C GLU A 63 -6.34 -7.45 5.82
N SER A 64 -5.75 -8.07 6.85
CA SER A 64 -4.65 -9.00 6.62
C SER A 64 -5.13 -10.20 5.79
N GLY A 65 -4.39 -10.52 4.72
CA GLY A 65 -4.76 -11.54 3.74
C GLY A 65 -5.46 -11.00 2.49
N GLU A 66 -5.78 -9.71 2.43
CA GLU A 66 -6.23 -9.08 1.19
C GLU A 66 -5.13 -9.07 0.14
N THR A 67 -5.51 -9.26 -1.11
CA THR A 67 -4.57 -9.16 -2.23
C THR A 67 -4.48 -7.70 -2.65
N ILE A 68 -3.28 -7.15 -2.59
CA ILE A 68 -2.97 -5.80 -3.06
C ILE A 68 -1.81 -5.83 -4.02
N LYS A 69 -1.74 -4.83 -4.89
CA LYS A 69 -0.65 -4.65 -5.84
C LYS A 69 0.03 -3.32 -5.58
N VAL A 70 1.34 -3.33 -5.39
CA VAL A 70 2.15 -2.13 -5.20
C VAL A 70 2.80 -1.79 -6.51
N HIS A 71 2.66 -0.53 -6.90
CA HIS A 71 3.40 0.01 -8.03
C HIS A 71 4.70 0.59 -7.51
N GLU A 72 5.81 0.31 -8.18
CA GLU A 72 7.00 1.15 -8.07
C GLU A 72 6.67 2.51 -8.71
N SER A 73 5.98 3.36 -7.95
CA SER A 73 5.79 4.73 -8.37
C SER A 73 7.15 5.43 -8.26
N PRO A 74 7.64 6.11 -9.30
CA PRO A 74 8.88 6.89 -9.25
C PRO A 74 8.78 8.12 -8.33
N TYR A 75 7.60 8.39 -7.76
CA TYR A 75 7.29 9.55 -6.94
C TYR A 75 7.41 9.30 -5.43
N ALA A 76 8.19 8.30 -5.00
CA ALA A 76 8.58 8.14 -3.60
C ALA A 76 9.62 9.20 -3.19
N TYR A 77 9.28 10.47 -3.33
CA TYR A 77 9.91 11.57 -2.61
C TYR A 77 8.88 12.07 -1.60
N ALA A 78 8.83 11.40 -0.45
CA ALA A 78 8.53 12.13 0.78
C ALA A 78 9.83 12.87 1.11
N GLU A 79 10.00 14.09 0.58
CA GLU A 79 10.90 15.03 1.23
C GLU A 79 10.34 15.24 2.63
N GLU A 80 11.01 14.67 3.63
CA GLU A 80 10.96 15.22 4.98
C GLU A 80 11.30 16.70 4.83
N TYR A 81 10.28 17.56 4.89
CA TYR A 81 10.47 18.96 5.21
C TYR A 81 10.95 19.01 6.67
N THR A 82 12.24 18.80 6.89
CA THR A 82 12.92 19.36 8.05
C THR A 82 13.04 20.85 7.79
N ASP A 83 12.04 21.58 8.27
CA ASP A 83 12.07 23.02 8.43
C ASP A 83 13.11 23.32 9.52
N ASP A 84 14.39 23.38 9.14
CA ASP A 84 15.45 23.95 9.98
C ASP A 84 15.40 25.47 9.83
N TYR A 85 14.78 26.13 10.81
CA TYR A 85 14.80 27.60 10.99
C TYR A 85 15.77 27.99 12.10
#